data_AF-A0AAU9Q944-F1
#
_entry.id   AF-A0AAU9Q944-F1
#
_cell.length_a   1.000
_cell.length_b   1.000
_cell.length_c   1.000
_cell.angle_alpha   90.00
_cell.angle_beta   90.00
_cell.angle_gamma   90.00
#
_symmetry.space_group_name_H-M   'P 1'
#
loop_
_entity.id
_entity.type
_entity.pdbx_description
1 polymer ?
#
loop_
_entity_poly.entity_id
_entity_poly.type
_entity_poly.pdbx_seq_one_letter_code
_entity_poly.pdbx_strand_id
1 'polypeptide(L)'
;MFSKILKTLRKEKGFTQKELAANLSLASVEFESIDVVTISRWERGVTAPTKAKAIRILRCITTDVRQYLKHISDEDESKAFELFLNQVYELPVQSSTLAYIGNALVGADEFITHDHLLSAANDSVSQKLRAYHTNHRPERLELLNQDLFRYQEDERMLAYRFLGGQDKNVSLGHSIALLFDKNMVQSGTFREGFNINYRKVSRYVSYKEFSLYIVSAYFLSSDVFRYFWGLLTCELAKRANIEEVYVEVRSAAAAEYLISLGFNIVLTQNEVEIGGIKVGRRCYEKCLLKIDTSKLLSHQDSIALVRRFLT
;
A
#
# COMPACT_ATOMS: atom_id res chain seq x y z
N MET A 1 20.75 10.90 -10.42
CA MET A 1 20.34 11.00 -9.00
C MET A 1 20.48 9.67 -8.25
N PHE A 2 19.93 8.57 -8.78
CA PHE A 2 20.19 7.20 -8.31
C PHE A 2 21.68 6.93 -8.02
N SER A 3 22.57 7.35 -8.92
CA SER A 3 24.03 7.23 -8.81
C SER A 3 24.60 7.74 -7.50
N LYS A 4 24.14 8.91 -7.03
CA LYS A 4 24.62 9.53 -5.78
C LYS A 4 24.13 8.74 -4.58
N ILE A 5 22.84 8.42 -4.54
CA ILE A 5 22.23 7.63 -3.46
C ILE A 5 22.90 6.26 -3.33
N LEU A 6 23.05 5.54 -4.44
CA LEU A 6 23.68 4.21 -4.46
C LEU A 6 25.11 4.28 -3.89
N LYS A 7 25.90 5.27 -4.35
CA LYS A 7 27.28 5.47 -3.89
C LYS A 7 27.37 5.83 -2.42
N THR A 8 26.46 6.66 -1.93
CA THR A 8 26.37 7.04 -0.51
C THR A 8 26.04 5.82 0.34
N LEU A 9 24.93 5.12 0.05
CA LEU A 9 24.50 3.94 0.81
C LEU A 9 25.57 2.83 0.79
N ARG A 10 26.20 2.58 -0.35
CA ARG A 10 27.28 1.59 -0.46
C ARG A 10 28.43 1.92 0.49
N LYS A 11 28.87 3.18 0.51
CA LYS A 11 29.96 3.64 1.38
C LYS A 11 29.57 3.58 2.86
N GLU A 12 28.34 3.97 3.20
CA GLU A 12 27.82 3.89 4.58
C GLU A 12 27.77 2.45 5.10
N LYS A 13 27.48 1.48 4.23
CA LYS A 13 27.55 0.05 4.55
C LYS A 13 28.96 -0.55 4.49
N GLY A 14 29.97 0.24 4.14
CA GLY A 14 31.36 -0.21 4.06
C GLY A 14 31.67 -1.13 2.88
N PHE A 15 30.79 -1.24 1.88
CA PHE A 15 31.00 -2.12 0.73
C PHE A 15 31.93 -1.50 -0.33
N THR A 16 32.80 -2.30 -0.90
CA THR A 16 33.42 -2.06 -2.20
C THR A 16 32.40 -2.24 -3.33
N GLN A 17 32.70 -1.76 -4.55
CA GLN A 17 31.82 -1.99 -5.70
C GLN A 17 31.69 -3.49 -6.04
N LYS A 18 32.75 -4.27 -5.80
CA LYS A 18 32.75 -5.73 -6.00
C LYS A 18 31.86 -6.43 -4.99
N GLU A 19 31.94 -6.06 -3.71
CA GLU A 19 31.07 -6.61 -2.66
C GLU A 19 29.61 -6.24 -2.87
N LEU A 20 29.32 -5.01 -3.32
CA LEU A 20 27.94 -4.65 -3.67
C LEU A 20 27.40 -5.50 -4.83
N ALA A 21 28.18 -5.70 -5.89
CA ALA A 21 27.77 -6.56 -7.00
C ALA A 21 27.49 -8.00 -6.53
N ALA A 22 28.37 -8.56 -5.69
CA ALA A 22 28.17 -9.89 -5.10
C ALA A 22 26.93 -9.95 -4.20
N ASN A 23 26.69 -8.93 -3.36
CA ASN A 23 25.52 -8.86 -2.50
C ASN A 23 24.22 -8.81 -3.31
N LEU A 24 24.17 -8.02 -4.38
CA LEU A 24 23.00 -7.95 -5.26
C LEU A 24 22.76 -9.28 -5.99
N SER A 25 23.82 -9.90 -6.51
CA SER A 25 23.74 -11.21 -7.18
C SER A 25 23.16 -12.29 -6.27
N LEU A 26 23.52 -12.28 -4.97
CA LEU A 26 22.96 -13.20 -3.97
C LEU A 26 21.53 -12.85 -3.54
N ALA A 27 21.11 -11.60 -3.66
CA ALA A 27 19.80 -11.15 -3.21
C ALA A 27 18.65 -11.58 -4.15
N SER A 28 18.90 -11.64 -5.46
CA SER A 28 17.87 -12.02 -6.44
C SER A 28 18.48 -12.47 -7.77
N VAL A 29 17.85 -13.44 -8.41
CA VAL A 29 18.18 -13.90 -9.77
C VAL A 29 18.12 -12.75 -10.79
N GLU A 30 17.29 -11.72 -10.57
CA GLU A 30 17.23 -10.52 -11.43
C GLU A 30 18.59 -9.79 -11.51
N PHE A 31 19.44 -9.97 -10.51
CA PHE A 31 20.68 -9.25 -10.31
C PHE A 31 21.94 -10.09 -10.56
N GLU A 32 21.78 -11.34 -10.99
CA GLU A 32 22.90 -12.26 -11.21
C GLU A 32 23.92 -11.70 -12.21
N SER A 33 23.45 -10.99 -13.24
CA SER A 33 24.30 -10.38 -14.26
C SER A 33 24.91 -9.02 -13.86
N ILE A 34 24.61 -8.51 -12.66
CA ILE A 34 25.16 -7.22 -12.20
C ILE A 34 26.60 -7.43 -11.73
N ASP A 35 27.54 -6.85 -12.48
CA ASP A 35 28.96 -6.91 -12.18
C ASP A 35 29.51 -5.57 -11.64
N VAL A 36 30.78 -5.58 -11.26
CA VAL A 36 31.49 -4.40 -10.77
C VAL A 36 31.51 -3.25 -11.80
N VAL A 37 31.53 -3.58 -13.09
CA VAL A 37 31.52 -2.59 -14.18
C VAL A 37 30.16 -1.88 -14.24
N THR A 38 29.07 -2.62 -14.06
CA THR A 38 27.70 -2.10 -14.00
C THR A 38 27.54 -1.16 -12.81
N ILE A 39 27.99 -1.57 -11.62
CA ILE A 39 28.00 -0.70 -10.44
C ILE A 39 28.81 0.58 -10.71
N SER A 40 30.01 0.46 -11.29
CA SER A 40 30.85 1.61 -11.63
C SER A 40 30.19 2.57 -12.63
N ARG A 41 29.49 2.04 -13.64
CA ARG A 41 28.72 2.85 -14.60
C ARG A 41 27.55 3.57 -13.92
N TRP A 42 26.82 2.89 -13.04
CA TRP A 42 25.73 3.49 -12.28
C TRP A 42 26.21 4.60 -11.34
N GLU A 43 27.27 4.38 -10.56
CA GLU A 43 27.81 5.39 -9.64
C GLU A 43 28.38 6.62 -10.35
N ARG A 44 28.89 6.45 -11.57
CA ARG A 44 29.33 7.55 -12.44
C ARG A 44 28.18 8.23 -13.20
N GLY A 45 26.98 7.65 -13.17
CA GLY A 45 25.82 8.17 -13.90
C GLY A 45 25.87 7.94 -15.41
N VAL A 46 26.69 7.00 -15.90
CA VAL A 46 26.77 6.65 -17.32
C VAL A 46 25.50 5.94 -17.78
N THR A 47 24.96 5.08 -16.92
CA THR A 47 23.68 4.40 -17.13
C THR A 47 22.87 4.44 -15.85
N ALA A 48 21.57 4.15 -15.94
CA ALA A 48 20.70 3.97 -14.79
C ALA A 48 19.71 2.83 -15.06
N PRO A 49 19.33 2.05 -14.04
CA PRO A 49 18.22 1.10 -14.15
C PRO A 49 16.88 1.85 -14.25
N THR A 50 15.81 1.13 -14.59
CA THR A 50 14.44 1.67 -14.49
C THR A 50 14.10 2.04 -13.04
N LYS A 51 13.11 2.92 -12.81
CA LYS A 51 12.69 3.35 -11.46
C LYS A 51 12.37 2.16 -10.54
N ALA A 52 11.59 1.19 -11.02
CA ALA A 52 11.26 -0.02 -10.26
C ALA A 52 12.52 -0.85 -9.92
N LYS A 53 13.41 -1.07 -10.90
CA LYS A 53 14.66 -1.81 -10.67
C LYS A 53 15.61 -1.04 -9.73
N ALA A 54 15.66 0.29 -9.80
CA ALA A 54 16.38 1.13 -8.85
C ALA A 54 15.89 0.91 -7.42
N ILE A 55 14.57 0.90 -7.20
CA ILE A 55 13.98 0.63 -5.88
C ILE A 55 14.33 -0.78 -5.38
N ARG A 56 14.30 -1.79 -6.26
CA ARG A 56 14.72 -3.16 -5.90
C ARG A 56 16.22 -3.28 -5.58
N ILE A 57 17.08 -2.50 -6.24
CA ILE A 57 18.51 -2.46 -5.91
C ILE A 57 18.72 -1.77 -4.56
N LEU A 58 18.07 -0.62 -4.34
CA LEU A 58 18.23 0.15 -3.10
C LEU A 58 17.73 -0.63 -1.89
N ARG A 59 16.61 -1.37 -2.02
CA ARG A 59 16.06 -2.13 -0.89
C ARG A 59 16.98 -3.26 -0.38
N CYS A 60 17.90 -3.76 -1.22
CA CYS A 60 18.92 -4.71 -0.79
C CYS A 60 19.92 -4.11 0.20
N ILE A 61 20.01 -2.78 0.29
CA ILE A 61 21.02 -2.04 1.06
C ILE A 61 20.36 -1.22 2.19
N THR A 62 19.12 -0.77 2.01
CA THR A 62 18.37 0.06 2.97
C THR A 62 16.89 -0.26 2.96
N THR A 63 16.20 -0.13 4.09
CA THR A 63 14.72 -0.19 4.12
C THR A 63 14.09 1.15 3.78
N ASP A 64 14.85 2.26 3.77
CA ASP A 64 14.31 3.60 3.50
C ASP A 64 14.76 4.11 2.12
N VAL A 65 13.82 4.16 1.18
CA VAL A 65 14.01 4.67 -0.19
C VAL A 65 13.35 6.04 -0.41
N ARG A 66 12.89 6.72 0.64
CA ARG A 66 12.23 8.04 0.53
C ARG A 66 13.10 9.09 -0.14
N GLN A 67 14.41 9.08 0.13
CA GLN A 67 15.39 9.97 -0.53
C GLN A 67 15.41 9.78 -2.06
N TYR A 68 15.23 8.54 -2.53
CA TYR A 68 15.12 8.28 -3.97
C TYR A 68 13.81 8.82 -4.54
N LEU A 69 12.69 8.59 -3.84
CA LEU A 69 11.37 9.09 -4.27
C LEU A 69 11.31 10.62 -4.32
N LYS A 70 11.92 11.31 -3.35
CA LYS A 70 12.01 12.78 -3.31
C LYS A 70 12.69 13.39 -4.53
N HIS A 71 13.50 12.60 -5.24
CA HIS A 71 14.21 13.01 -6.44
C HIS A 71 13.53 12.65 -7.74
N ILE A 72 12.45 11.88 -7.68
CA ILE A 72 11.64 11.55 -8.86
C ILE A 72 10.21 12.10 -8.74
N SER A 73 9.89 12.81 -7.65
CA SER A 73 8.57 13.38 -7.31
C SER A 73 8.13 14.60 -8.12
N ASP A 74 8.60 14.74 -9.35
CA ASP A 74 8.25 15.85 -10.26
C ASP A 74 7.11 15.47 -11.24
N GLU A 75 6.34 14.45 -10.89
CA GLU A 75 5.24 13.94 -11.71
C GLU A 75 3.88 14.44 -11.22
N ASP A 76 2.97 14.68 -12.16
CA ASP A 76 1.58 15.01 -11.89
C ASP A 76 0.70 13.75 -11.86
N GLU A 77 -0.46 13.84 -11.21
CA GLU A 77 -1.48 12.79 -11.20
C GLU A 77 -1.97 12.48 -12.63
N SER A 78 -2.18 11.20 -12.96
CA SER A 78 -2.62 10.80 -14.29
C SER A 78 -4.12 11.07 -14.52
N LYS A 79 -4.52 11.27 -15.77
CA LYS A 79 -5.94 11.37 -16.13
C LYS A 79 -6.74 10.12 -15.77
N ALA A 80 -6.12 8.93 -15.81
CA ALA A 80 -6.77 7.69 -15.42
C ALA A 80 -7.12 7.69 -13.92
N PHE A 81 -6.25 8.27 -13.09
CA PHE A 81 -6.53 8.44 -11.67
C PHE A 81 -7.71 9.38 -11.41
N GLU A 82 -7.74 10.55 -12.06
CA GLU A 82 -8.86 11.48 -11.96
C GLU A 82 -10.18 10.84 -12.38
N LEU A 83 -10.20 10.10 -13.51
CA LEU A 83 -11.39 9.39 -13.97
C LEU A 83 -11.86 8.34 -12.97
N PHE A 84 -10.94 7.59 -12.36
CA PHE A 84 -11.25 6.64 -11.30
C PHE A 84 -11.89 7.33 -10.10
N LEU A 85 -11.31 8.43 -9.64
CA LEU A 85 -11.82 9.17 -8.48
C LEU A 85 -13.22 9.71 -8.77
N ASN A 86 -13.46 10.27 -9.95
CA ASN A 86 -14.78 10.78 -10.33
C ASN A 86 -15.80 9.64 -10.38
N GLN A 87 -15.44 8.49 -10.94
CA GLN A 87 -16.33 7.33 -11.01
C GLN A 87 -16.70 6.77 -9.63
N VAL A 88 -15.77 6.81 -8.65
CA VAL A 88 -15.99 6.25 -7.31
C VAL A 88 -16.62 7.28 -6.36
N TYR A 89 -16.29 8.56 -6.51
CA TYR A 89 -16.63 9.60 -5.53
C TYR A 89 -17.68 10.62 -5.97
N GLU A 90 -17.96 10.81 -7.26
CA GLU A 90 -18.91 11.85 -7.71
C GLU A 90 -20.38 11.35 -7.89
N LEU A 91 -20.77 10.22 -7.29
CA LEU A 91 -22.12 9.64 -7.44
C LEU A 91 -23.06 9.92 -6.24
N PRO A 92 -24.39 10.10 -6.48
CA PRO A 92 -25.44 10.19 -5.45
C PRO A 92 -25.50 9.02 -4.44
N VAL A 93 -24.84 7.90 -4.77
CA VAL A 93 -24.71 6.69 -3.93
C VAL A 93 -23.85 6.95 -2.68
N GLN A 94 -22.93 7.92 -2.74
CA GLN A 94 -22.18 8.32 -1.55
C GLN A 94 -23.09 9.00 -0.53
N SER A 95 -23.92 9.95 -0.95
CA SER A 95 -24.85 10.66 -0.05
C SER A 95 -25.78 9.70 0.71
N SER A 96 -26.22 8.61 0.08
CA SER A 96 -27.05 7.58 0.75
C SER A 96 -26.24 6.67 1.69
N THR A 97 -25.01 6.30 1.31
CA THR A 97 -24.10 5.53 2.18
C THR A 97 -23.68 6.35 3.41
N LEU A 98 -23.48 7.66 3.24
CA LEU A 98 -23.09 8.59 4.31
C LEU A 98 -24.22 8.90 5.28
N ALA A 99 -25.43 9.12 4.76
CA ALA A 99 -26.63 9.23 5.57
C ALA A 99 -26.87 7.96 6.41
N TYR A 100 -26.58 6.78 5.86
CA TYR A 100 -26.71 5.50 6.57
C TYR A 100 -25.65 5.30 7.68
N ILE A 101 -24.40 5.71 7.42
CA ILE A 101 -23.29 5.57 8.39
C ILE A 101 -23.34 6.66 9.48
N GLY A 102 -24.18 7.69 9.30
CA GLY A 102 -24.33 8.79 10.27
C GLY A 102 -23.17 9.78 10.24
N ASN A 103 -22.40 9.82 9.16
CA ASN A 103 -21.34 10.82 8.97
C ASN A 103 -21.90 12.05 8.24
N ALA A 104 -21.54 13.23 8.72
CA ALA A 104 -21.86 14.47 8.02
C ALA A 104 -21.10 14.55 6.68
N LEU A 105 -21.75 15.10 5.66
CA LEU A 105 -21.06 15.50 4.44
C LEU A 105 -20.05 16.58 4.79
N VAL A 106 -18.78 16.30 4.56
CA VAL A 106 -17.69 17.23 4.78
C VAL A 106 -17.52 18.10 3.53
N GLY A 107 -17.32 19.40 3.73
CA GLY A 107 -17.11 20.35 2.64
C GLY A 107 -15.82 20.10 1.87
N ALA A 108 -15.77 20.55 0.61
CA ALA A 108 -14.73 20.26 -0.38
C ALA A 108 -13.32 20.85 -0.10
N ASP A 109 -13.03 21.34 1.10
CA ASP A 109 -11.76 22.00 1.44
C ASP A 109 -11.24 21.65 2.86
N GLU A 110 -11.68 20.53 3.44
CA GLU A 110 -11.22 20.16 4.77
C GLU A 110 -9.75 19.70 4.77
N PHE A 111 -8.91 20.32 5.62
CA PHE A 111 -7.54 19.87 5.84
C PHE A 111 -7.57 18.46 6.44
N ILE A 112 -6.91 17.49 5.80
CA ILE A 112 -6.94 16.10 6.27
C ILE A 112 -5.75 15.83 7.18
N THR A 113 -6.01 15.24 8.33
CA THR A 113 -4.98 14.67 9.22
C THR A 113 -5.22 13.18 9.43
N HIS A 114 -4.22 12.48 9.94
CA HIS A 114 -4.36 11.10 10.38
C HIS A 114 -3.74 10.92 11.76
N ASP A 115 -4.21 9.88 12.44
CA ASP A 115 -3.66 9.36 13.68
C ASP A 115 -3.68 7.83 13.59
N HIS A 116 -3.03 7.17 14.55
CA HIS A 116 -3.22 5.76 14.80
C HIS A 116 -4.70 5.40 14.88
N LEU A 117 -5.08 4.24 14.33
CA LEU A 117 -6.48 3.78 14.29
C LEU A 117 -7.15 3.82 15.67
N LEU A 118 -6.42 3.34 16.68
CA LEU A 118 -6.87 3.28 18.07
C LEU A 118 -5.88 4.04 18.95
N SER A 119 -6.38 4.99 19.75
CA SER A 119 -5.56 5.70 20.75
C SER A 119 -5.45 4.98 22.09
N ALA A 120 -6.32 4.00 22.34
CA ALA A 120 -6.31 3.16 23.54
C ALA A 120 -6.98 1.82 23.27
N ALA A 121 -6.78 0.84 24.16
CA ALA A 121 -7.39 -0.49 24.05
C ALA A 121 -8.94 -0.46 24.02
N ASN A 122 -9.56 0.51 24.69
CA ASN A 122 -11.01 0.70 24.78
C ASN A 122 -11.52 1.87 23.92
N ASP A 123 -10.80 2.25 22.86
CA ASP A 123 -11.18 3.37 21.99
C ASP A 123 -12.56 3.14 21.34
N SER A 124 -13.41 4.16 21.40
CA SER A 124 -14.75 4.19 20.81
C SER A 124 -14.78 3.88 19.30
N VAL A 125 -13.68 4.12 18.59
CA VAL A 125 -13.53 3.76 17.16
C VAL A 125 -13.76 2.27 16.94
N SER A 126 -13.45 1.41 17.91
CA SER A 126 -13.69 -0.04 17.83
C SER A 126 -15.17 -0.38 17.62
N GLN A 127 -16.08 0.39 18.24
CA GLN A 127 -17.52 0.20 18.08
C GLN A 127 -17.97 0.64 16.67
N LYS A 128 -17.45 1.77 16.19
CA LYS A 128 -17.71 2.26 14.82
C LYS A 128 -17.22 1.26 13.76
N LEU A 129 -16.02 0.70 13.94
CA LEU A 129 -15.48 -0.36 13.06
C LEU A 129 -16.38 -1.60 13.08
N ARG A 130 -16.86 -2.02 14.25
CA ARG A 130 -17.78 -3.15 14.36
C ARG A 130 -19.10 -2.90 13.66
N ALA A 131 -19.68 -1.72 13.81
CA ALA A 131 -20.89 -1.33 13.09
C ALA A 131 -20.67 -1.34 11.57
N TYR A 132 -19.59 -0.72 11.09
CA TYR A 132 -19.22 -0.71 9.67
C TYR A 132 -19.08 -2.14 9.11
N HIS A 133 -18.31 -2.99 9.78
CA HIS A 133 -18.09 -4.36 9.31
C HIS A 133 -19.35 -5.21 9.40
N THR A 134 -20.18 -5.06 10.42
CA THR A 134 -21.47 -5.78 10.51
C THR A 134 -22.36 -5.47 9.31
N ASN A 135 -22.39 -4.21 8.87
CA ASN A 135 -23.27 -3.75 7.80
C ASN A 135 -22.74 -3.99 6.38
N HIS A 136 -21.42 -3.94 6.18
CA HIS A 136 -20.83 -3.93 4.83
C HIS A 136 -19.88 -5.10 4.54
N ARG A 137 -19.32 -5.72 5.58
CA ARG A 137 -18.24 -6.70 5.49
C ARG A 137 -18.31 -7.71 6.66
N PRO A 138 -19.45 -8.42 6.88
CA PRO A 138 -19.62 -9.26 8.06
C PRO A 138 -18.58 -10.40 8.14
N GLU A 139 -18.07 -10.86 7.01
CA GLU A 139 -16.96 -11.82 6.91
C GLU A 139 -15.64 -11.30 7.52
N ARG A 140 -15.54 -10.00 7.81
CA ARG A 140 -14.38 -9.38 8.45
C ARG A 140 -14.54 -9.19 9.96
N LEU A 141 -15.65 -9.61 10.56
CA LEU A 141 -15.83 -9.50 12.02
C LEU A 141 -14.78 -10.30 12.81
N GLU A 142 -14.21 -11.36 12.23
CA GLU A 142 -13.10 -12.11 12.84
C GLU A 142 -11.83 -11.27 13.04
N LEU A 143 -11.61 -10.24 12.22
CA LEU A 143 -10.52 -9.27 12.40
C LEU A 143 -10.70 -8.52 13.72
N LEU A 144 -11.94 -8.10 14.00
CA LEU A 144 -12.29 -7.33 15.20
C LEU A 144 -12.36 -8.19 16.47
N ASN A 145 -12.18 -9.50 16.35
CA ASN A 145 -11.97 -10.40 17.49
C ASN A 145 -10.49 -10.48 17.89
N GLN A 146 -9.57 -9.89 17.10
CA GLN A 146 -8.17 -9.74 17.48
C GLN A 146 -7.98 -8.47 18.33
N ASP A 147 -6.91 -8.45 19.12
CA ASP A 147 -6.47 -7.24 19.82
C ASP A 147 -5.75 -6.30 18.86
N LEU A 148 -6.54 -5.49 18.14
CA LEU A 148 -6.01 -4.55 17.15
C LEU A 148 -5.13 -3.48 17.80
N PHE A 149 -5.45 -3.04 19.02
CA PHE A 149 -4.60 -2.08 19.73
C PHE A 149 -3.21 -2.69 19.97
N ARG A 150 -3.14 -3.94 20.42
CA ARG A 150 -1.85 -4.65 20.57
C ARG A 150 -1.14 -4.86 19.24
N TYR A 151 -1.86 -5.16 18.16
CA TYR A 151 -1.25 -5.29 16.83
C TYR A 151 -0.64 -3.98 16.34
N GLN A 152 -1.24 -2.84 16.67
CA GLN A 152 -0.69 -1.52 16.40
C GLN A 152 0.62 -1.30 17.17
N GLU A 153 0.57 -1.49 18.50
CA GLU A 153 1.72 -1.27 19.40
C GLU A 153 2.90 -2.19 19.08
N ASP A 154 2.61 -3.41 18.64
CA ASP A 154 3.62 -4.40 18.24
C ASP A 154 4.12 -4.21 16.79
N GLU A 155 3.74 -3.12 16.09
CA GLU A 155 4.09 -2.85 14.69
C GLU A 155 3.74 -4.02 13.73
N ARG A 156 2.59 -4.67 13.95
CA ARG A 156 2.07 -5.75 13.09
C ARG A 156 1.11 -5.25 12.02
N MET A 157 0.79 -3.97 12.04
CA MET A 157 -0.12 -3.34 11.10
C MET A 157 0.25 -1.89 10.82
N LEU A 158 -0.15 -1.42 9.63
CA LEU A 158 -0.25 0.00 9.30
C LEU A 158 -1.74 0.33 9.34
N ALA A 159 -2.16 1.06 10.36
CA ALA A 159 -3.58 1.33 10.58
C ALA A 159 -3.81 2.74 11.08
N TYR A 160 -4.73 3.43 10.41
CA TYR A 160 -4.95 4.86 10.60
C TYR A 160 -6.43 5.19 10.59
N ARG A 161 -6.79 6.21 11.38
CA ARG A 161 -8.05 6.95 11.24
C ARG A 161 -7.76 8.29 10.57
N PHE A 162 -8.60 8.69 9.61
CA PHE A 162 -8.51 9.97 8.93
C PHE A 162 -9.50 10.93 9.56
N LEU A 163 -9.05 12.15 9.84
CA LEU A 163 -9.78 13.12 10.66
C LEU A 163 -9.85 14.48 9.98
N GLY A 164 -10.96 15.16 10.22
CA GLY A 164 -11.14 16.56 9.89
C GLY A 164 -10.11 17.43 10.61
N GLY A 165 -9.46 18.31 9.86
CA GLY A 165 -8.39 19.16 10.38
C GLY A 165 -8.88 20.24 11.31
N GLN A 166 -10.12 20.71 11.13
CA GLN A 166 -10.76 21.69 11.99
C GLN A 166 -11.45 21.04 13.18
N ASP A 167 -12.10 19.89 12.98
CA ASP A 167 -12.67 19.07 14.06
C ASP A 167 -12.17 17.63 13.98
N LYS A 168 -11.23 17.30 14.88
CA LYS A 168 -10.65 15.96 15.00
C LYS A 168 -11.66 14.89 15.46
N ASN A 169 -12.88 15.27 15.84
CA ASN A 169 -13.95 14.30 16.13
C ASN A 169 -14.65 13.82 14.86
N VAL A 170 -14.51 14.53 13.74
CA VAL A 170 -15.07 14.13 12.45
C VAL A 170 -14.19 13.05 11.84
N SER A 171 -14.73 11.84 11.74
CA SER A 171 -14.05 10.71 11.08
C SER A 171 -14.30 10.77 9.58
N LEU A 172 -13.22 10.94 8.82
CA LEU A 172 -13.22 10.97 7.36
C LEU A 172 -12.94 9.60 6.74
N GLY A 173 -12.61 8.61 7.57
CA GLY A 173 -12.32 7.25 7.11
C GLY A 173 -11.36 6.49 8.01
N HIS A 174 -11.01 5.29 7.56
CA HIS A 174 -10.02 4.44 8.20
C HIS A 174 -9.29 3.57 7.19
N SER A 175 -8.11 3.10 7.58
CA SER A 175 -7.39 2.04 6.88
C SER A 175 -6.78 1.08 7.89
N ILE A 176 -6.82 -0.21 7.55
CA ILE A 176 -6.21 -1.29 8.32
C ILE A 176 -5.47 -2.17 7.31
N ALA A 177 -4.15 -2.23 7.44
CA ALA A 177 -3.31 -3.08 6.63
C ALA A 177 -2.41 -3.93 7.53
N LEU A 178 -2.46 -5.25 7.36
CA LEU A 178 -1.77 -6.22 8.21
C LEU A 178 -0.47 -6.68 7.57
N LEU A 179 0.57 -6.84 8.38
CA LEU A 179 1.87 -7.33 7.94
C LEU A 179 1.97 -8.85 8.07
N PHE A 180 2.49 -9.49 7.04
CA PHE A 180 2.81 -10.91 7.03
C PHE A 180 4.24 -11.12 6.57
N ASP A 181 4.94 -12.10 7.14
CA ASP A 181 6.19 -12.61 6.56
C ASP A 181 5.89 -13.11 5.14
N LYS A 182 6.65 -12.64 4.16
CA LYS A 182 6.41 -12.93 2.74
C LYS A 182 6.42 -14.43 2.43
N ASN A 183 7.21 -15.22 3.16
CA ASN A 183 7.28 -16.67 2.98
C ASN A 183 5.99 -17.36 3.47
N MET A 184 5.33 -16.81 4.48
CA MET A 184 4.06 -17.33 5.00
C MET A 184 2.88 -17.11 4.05
N VAL A 185 2.96 -16.05 3.25
CA VAL A 185 1.97 -15.74 2.19
C VAL A 185 2.06 -16.77 1.07
N GLN A 186 3.27 -17.07 0.61
CA GLN A 186 3.51 -18.02 -0.49
C GLN A 186 3.19 -19.48 -0.13
N SER A 187 3.34 -19.84 1.16
CA SER A 187 3.19 -21.22 1.65
C SER A 187 1.77 -21.62 2.05
N GLY A 188 0.80 -20.71 2.13
CA GLY A 188 -0.58 -21.14 2.45
C GLY A 188 -1.59 -20.06 2.81
N THR A 189 -1.15 -18.89 3.32
CA THR A 189 -2.07 -17.89 3.89
C THR A 189 -3.09 -17.35 2.89
N PHE A 190 -2.77 -17.34 1.59
CA PHE A 190 -3.70 -17.01 0.51
C PHE A 190 -4.08 -18.22 -0.38
N ARG A 191 -3.52 -19.41 -0.12
CA ARG A 191 -3.88 -20.64 -0.86
C ARG A 191 -5.24 -21.17 -0.45
N GLU A 192 -5.66 -20.91 0.79
CA GLU A 192 -7.01 -21.23 1.30
C GLU A 192 -8.09 -20.22 0.83
N GLY A 193 -7.76 -19.40 -0.18
CA GLY A 193 -8.65 -18.41 -0.74
C GLY A 193 -8.68 -17.10 0.06
N PHE A 194 -9.88 -16.60 0.35
CA PHE A 194 -10.10 -15.33 1.06
C PHE A 194 -10.09 -15.47 2.60
N ASN A 195 -9.85 -16.67 3.13
CA ASN A 195 -9.87 -16.98 4.56
C ASN A 195 -8.51 -16.67 5.21
N ILE A 196 -8.25 -15.37 5.45
CA ILE A 196 -6.99 -14.92 6.03
C ILE A 196 -6.96 -15.20 7.53
N ASN A 197 -5.98 -15.97 7.99
CA ASN A 197 -5.74 -16.18 9.41
C ASN A 197 -5.03 -14.96 10.02
N TYR A 198 -5.79 -14.07 10.64
CA TYR A 198 -5.28 -12.85 11.29
C TYR A 198 -4.35 -13.08 12.48
N ARG A 199 -4.20 -14.33 12.97
CA ARG A 199 -3.22 -14.66 14.03
C ARG A 199 -1.81 -14.85 13.48
N LYS A 200 -1.66 -15.00 12.15
CA LYS A 200 -0.36 -15.15 11.47
C LYS A 200 0.32 -13.82 11.14
N VAL A 201 -0.25 -12.69 11.57
CA VAL A 201 0.38 -11.38 11.36
C VAL A 201 1.72 -11.31 12.08
N SER A 202 2.66 -10.65 11.43
CA SER A 202 4.06 -10.59 11.84
C SER A 202 4.43 -9.18 12.28
N ARG A 203 5.19 -9.08 13.37
CA ARG A 203 5.82 -7.83 13.78
C ARG A 203 6.85 -7.40 12.74
N TYR A 204 6.82 -6.12 12.37
CA TYR A 204 7.81 -5.55 11.49
C TYR A 204 9.23 -5.66 12.07
N VAL A 205 10.18 -6.06 11.22
CA VAL A 205 11.62 -6.00 11.48
C VAL A 205 12.34 -5.63 10.18
N SER A 206 13.49 -4.96 10.25
CA SER A 206 14.17 -4.43 9.05
C SER A 206 14.89 -5.49 8.20
N TYR A 207 15.14 -6.68 8.73
CA TYR A 207 15.95 -7.73 8.09
C TYR A 207 15.13 -8.85 7.44
N LYS A 208 13.79 -8.79 7.50
CA LYS A 208 12.89 -9.75 6.85
C LYS A 208 12.12 -9.10 5.72
N GLU A 209 11.66 -9.92 4.79
CA GLU A 209 10.76 -9.51 3.72
C GLU A 209 9.31 -9.68 4.15
N PHE A 210 8.47 -8.69 3.82
CA PHE A 210 7.07 -8.65 4.22
C PHE A 210 6.14 -8.50 3.02
N SER A 211 4.92 -8.99 3.22
CA SER A 211 3.75 -8.64 2.43
C SER A 211 2.79 -7.84 3.30
N LEU A 212 2.18 -6.81 2.73
CA LEU A 212 1.16 -6.00 3.38
C LEU A 212 -0.21 -6.33 2.78
N TYR A 213 -1.20 -6.60 3.63
CA TYR A 213 -2.56 -6.88 3.20
C TYR A 213 -3.52 -5.81 3.70
N ILE A 214 -4.05 -5.00 2.79
CA ILE A 214 -5.08 -3.99 3.08
C ILE A 214 -6.41 -4.72 3.28
N VAL A 215 -6.78 -4.92 4.55
CA VAL A 215 -7.93 -5.74 4.94
C VAL A 215 -9.21 -4.93 5.07
N SER A 216 -9.10 -3.66 5.47
CA SER A 216 -10.24 -2.77 5.61
C SER A 216 -9.81 -1.36 5.26
N ALA A 217 -10.55 -0.71 4.38
CA ALA A 217 -10.30 0.67 4.00
C ALA A 217 -11.63 1.32 3.63
N TYR A 218 -11.86 2.51 4.16
CA TYR A 218 -13.02 3.32 3.87
C TYR A 218 -12.59 4.79 3.87
N PHE A 219 -13.01 5.51 2.83
CA PHE A 219 -12.65 6.89 2.61
C PHE A 219 -13.91 7.67 2.24
N LEU A 220 -14.14 8.77 2.94
CA LEU A 220 -15.31 9.61 2.78
C LEU A 220 -15.31 10.36 1.44
N SER A 221 -14.12 10.72 0.93
CA SER A 221 -13.97 11.52 -0.29
C SER A 221 -12.73 11.11 -1.08
N SER A 222 -12.64 11.61 -2.32
CA SER A 222 -11.46 11.49 -3.17
C SER A 222 -10.22 12.06 -2.50
N ASP A 223 -10.33 13.13 -1.72
CA ASP A 223 -9.18 13.75 -1.06
C ASP A 223 -8.65 12.91 0.09
N VAL A 224 -9.54 12.24 0.84
CA VAL A 224 -9.13 11.25 1.84
C VAL A 224 -8.46 10.06 1.18
N PHE A 225 -8.95 9.61 0.02
CA PHE A 225 -8.30 8.56 -0.75
C PHE A 225 -6.90 8.99 -1.21
N ARG A 226 -6.75 10.17 -1.81
CA ARG A 226 -5.45 10.74 -2.23
C ARG A 226 -4.48 10.82 -1.04
N TYR A 227 -4.98 11.31 0.09
CA TYR A 227 -4.20 11.43 1.32
C TYR A 227 -3.72 10.06 1.82
N PHE A 228 -4.62 9.08 1.91
CA PHE A 228 -4.27 7.71 2.29
C PHE A 228 -3.23 7.12 1.33
N TRP A 229 -3.41 7.30 0.03
CA TRP A 229 -2.51 6.71 -0.95
C TRP A 229 -1.10 7.31 -0.88
N GLY A 230 -0.99 8.62 -0.68
CA GLY A 230 0.29 9.28 -0.41
C GLY A 230 0.94 8.80 0.89
N LEU A 231 0.15 8.67 1.97
CA LEU A 231 0.62 8.14 3.26
C LEU A 231 1.13 6.70 3.12
N LEU A 232 0.34 5.81 2.52
CA LEU A 232 0.71 4.41 2.27
C LEU A 232 2.00 4.34 1.44
N THR A 233 2.10 5.13 0.38
CA THR A 233 3.30 5.20 -0.45
C THR A 233 4.52 5.63 0.36
N CYS A 234 4.38 6.61 1.25
CA CYS A 234 5.46 7.06 2.13
C CYS A 234 5.88 5.96 3.14
N GLU A 235 4.91 5.26 3.73
CA GLU A 235 5.18 4.18 4.69
C GLU A 235 5.86 2.97 4.03
N LEU A 236 5.45 2.63 2.80
CA LEU A 236 6.11 1.61 1.98
C LEU A 236 7.52 2.05 1.56
N ALA A 237 7.73 3.33 1.24
CA ALA A 237 9.04 3.87 0.93
C ALA A 237 10.00 3.83 2.14
N LYS A 238 9.48 4.05 3.35
CA LYS A 238 10.23 3.96 4.61
C LYS A 238 10.54 2.52 5.01
N ARG A 239 9.74 1.55 4.54
CA ARG A 239 9.83 0.11 4.81
C ARG A 239 9.87 -0.68 3.50
N ALA A 240 10.88 -0.42 2.67
CA ALA A 240 11.03 -0.97 1.33
C ALA A 240 11.23 -2.50 1.28
N ASN A 241 11.47 -3.14 2.44
CA ASN A 241 11.43 -4.58 2.62
C ASN A 241 10.00 -5.15 2.73
N ILE A 242 8.96 -4.29 2.76
CA ILE A 242 7.60 -4.66 2.38
C ILE A 242 7.56 -4.69 0.87
N GLU A 243 7.59 -5.89 0.31
CA GLU A 243 7.84 -6.10 -1.12
C GLU A 243 6.56 -6.28 -1.93
N GLU A 244 5.47 -6.65 -1.26
CA GLU A 244 4.21 -6.99 -1.90
C GLU A 244 3.05 -6.34 -1.16
N VAL A 245 2.11 -5.77 -1.91
CA VAL A 245 0.84 -5.27 -1.37
C VAL A 245 -0.30 -6.08 -1.96
N TYR A 246 -1.18 -6.53 -1.09
CA TYR A 246 -2.40 -7.26 -1.41
C TYR A 246 -3.62 -6.41 -1.03
N VAL A 247 -4.62 -6.38 -1.89
CA VAL A 247 -5.87 -5.65 -1.66
C VAL A 247 -7.05 -6.44 -2.19
N GLU A 248 -8.09 -6.57 -1.36
CA GLU A 248 -9.38 -7.12 -1.82
C GLU A 248 -10.21 -6.00 -2.46
N VAL A 249 -10.75 -6.25 -3.64
CA VAL A 249 -11.66 -5.32 -4.32
C VAL A 249 -12.95 -6.00 -4.75
N ARG A 250 -14.04 -5.22 -4.72
CA ARG A 250 -15.39 -5.61 -5.19
C ARG A 250 -15.94 -4.69 -6.28
N SER A 251 -15.33 -3.51 -6.42
CA SER A 251 -15.69 -2.53 -7.44
C SER A 251 -14.88 -2.80 -8.70
N ALA A 252 -15.57 -2.90 -9.84
CA ALA A 252 -14.94 -3.01 -11.16
C ALA A 252 -14.03 -1.80 -11.43
N ALA A 253 -14.49 -0.58 -11.13
CA ALA A 253 -13.72 0.65 -11.28
C ALA A 253 -12.41 0.62 -10.47
N ALA A 254 -12.49 0.15 -9.22
CA ALA A 254 -11.30 0.01 -8.38
C ALA A 254 -10.34 -1.07 -8.90
N ALA A 255 -10.86 -2.20 -9.38
CA ALA A 255 -10.05 -3.24 -9.97
C ALA A 255 -9.33 -2.74 -11.24
N GLU A 256 -10.05 -2.06 -12.14
CA GLU A 256 -9.49 -1.49 -13.37
C GLU A 256 -8.38 -0.48 -13.08
N TYR A 257 -8.61 0.45 -12.15
CA TYR A 257 -7.60 1.42 -11.75
C TYR A 257 -6.36 0.74 -11.15
N LEU A 258 -6.52 -0.17 -10.19
CA LEU A 258 -5.38 -0.87 -9.59
C LEU A 258 -4.61 -1.72 -10.61
N ILE A 259 -5.30 -2.38 -11.56
CA ILE A 259 -4.63 -3.08 -12.65
C ILE A 259 -3.82 -2.11 -13.52
N SER A 260 -4.34 -0.90 -13.76
CA SER A 260 -3.60 0.14 -14.48
C SER A 260 -2.32 0.57 -13.75
N LEU A 261 -2.29 0.51 -12.40
CA LEU A 261 -1.08 0.73 -11.60
C LEU A 261 -0.07 -0.42 -11.65
N GLY A 262 -0.44 -1.56 -12.24
CA GLY A 262 0.39 -2.77 -12.33
C GLY A 262 0.07 -3.86 -11.31
N PHE A 263 -1.07 -3.78 -10.61
CA PHE A 263 -1.57 -4.90 -9.83
C PHE A 263 -2.02 -6.05 -10.75
N ASN A 264 -1.88 -7.27 -10.25
CA ASN A 264 -2.34 -8.48 -10.92
C ASN A 264 -3.41 -9.15 -10.06
N ILE A 265 -4.45 -9.67 -10.70
CA ILE A 265 -5.43 -10.52 -10.02
C ILE A 265 -4.76 -11.85 -9.69
N VAL A 266 -4.71 -12.20 -8.40
CA VAL A 266 -4.12 -13.45 -7.91
C VAL A 266 -5.17 -14.44 -7.41
N LEU A 267 -6.40 -13.96 -7.14
CA LEU A 267 -7.51 -14.79 -6.69
C LEU A 267 -8.85 -14.14 -7.07
N THR A 268 -9.85 -14.96 -7.34
CA THR A 268 -11.25 -14.55 -7.56
C THR A 268 -12.18 -15.33 -6.63
N GLN A 269 -13.31 -14.74 -6.24
CA GLN A 269 -14.35 -15.43 -5.47
C GLN A 269 -15.72 -15.19 -6.10
N ASN A 270 -16.55 -16.25 -6.06
CA ASN A 270 -17.96 -16.27 -6.45
C ASN A 270 -18.18 -15.71 -7.87
N GLU A 271 -18.27 -16.61 -8.85
CA GLU A 271 -18.69 -16.22 -10.20
C GLU A 271 -20.12 -15.68 -10.17
N VAL A 272 -20.36 -14.56 -10.85
CA VAL A 272 -21.66 -13.88 -10.91
C VAL A 272 -22.08 -13.65 -12.35
N GLU A 273 -23.38 -13.76 -12.63
CA GLU A 273 -23.92 -13.58 -13.99
C GLU A 273 -24.03 -12.10 -14.39
N ILE A 274 -24.29 -11.20 -13.43
CA ILE A 274 -24.52 -9.77 -13.66
C ILE A 274 -23.68 -8.95 -12.67
N GLY A 275 -22.99 -7.92 -13.19
CA GLY A 275 -22.11 -7.07 -12.39
C GLY A 275 -20.78 -7.73 -12.04
N GLY A 276 -20.07 -7.17 -11.05
CA GLY A 276 -18.79 -7.68 -10.58
C GLY A 276 -17.58 -7.29 -11.43
N ILE A 277 -16.45 -7.95 -11.16
CA ILE A 277 -15.16 -7.69 -11.79
C ILE A 277 -14.94 -8.69 -12.91
N LYS A 278 -14.74 -8.19 -14.13
CA LYS A 278 -14.54 -9.01 -15.31
C LYS A 278 -13.11 -9.55 -15.38
N VAL A 279 -12.97 -10.87 -15.49
CA VAL A 279 -11.70 -11.57 -15.70
C VAL A 279 -11.86 -12.53 -16.89
N GLY A 280 -11.30 -12.14 -18.03
CA GLY A 280 -11.53 -12.85 -19.29
C GLY A 280 -12.99 -12.78 -19.71
N ARG A 281 -13.65 -13.95 -19.76
CA ARG A 281 -15.08 -14.08 -20.15
C ARG A 281 -16.05 -14.18 -18.97
N ARG A 282 -15.54 -14.20 -17.73
CA ARG A 282 -16.33 -14.41 -16.52
C ARG A 282 -16.31 -13.17 -15.65
N CYS A 283 -17.31 -13.03 -14.79
CA CYS A 283 -17.41 -11.97 -13.80
C CYS A 283 -17.38 -12.56 -12.40
N TYR A 284 -16.73 -11.87 -11.47
CA TYR A 284 -16.58 -12.33 -10.10
C TYR A 284 -17.02 -11.25 -9.12
N GLU A 285 -17.64 -11.67 -8.03
CA GLU A 285 -18.10 -10.75 -6.97
C GLU A 285 -16.93 -9.96 -6.38
N LYS A 286 -15.78 -10.62 -6.20
CA LYS A 286 -14.57 -9.98 -5.67
C LYS A 286 -13.28 -10.64 -6.13
N CYS A 287 -12.21 -9.85 -6.11
CA CYS A 287 -10.88 -10.27 -6.47
C CYS A 287 -9.87 -9.86 -5.39
N LEU A 288 -8.81 -10.66 -5.27
CA LEU A 288 -7.59 -10.27 -4.56
C LEU A 288 -6.56 -9.84 -5.60
N LEU A 289 -6.08 -8.61 -5.46
CA LEU A 289 -5.05 -8.04 -6.33
C LEU A 289 -3.72 -7.97 -5.56
N LYS A 290 -2.62 -8.14 -6.30
CA LYS A 290 -1.24 -8.09 -5.79
C LYS A 290 -0.37 -7.19 -6.65
N ILE A 291 0.48 -6.38 -6.02
CA ILE A 291 1.55 -5.64 -6.70
C ILE A 291 2.90 -5.83 -6.00
N ASP A 292 3.99 -5.80 -6.78
CA ASP A 292 5.34 -5.58 -6.24
C ASP A 292 5.50 -4.10 -5.90
N THR A 293 5.87 -3.78 -4.67
CA THR A 293 5.96 -2.40 -4.19
C THR A 293 6.93 -1.54 -4.98
N SER A 294 7.93 -2.10 -5.67
CA SER A 294 8.75 -1.31 -6.61
C SER A 294 7.95 -0.74 -7.76
N LYS A 295 6.98 -1.50 -8.30
CA LYS A 295 6.12 -1.03 -9.38
C LYS A 295 5.24 0.10 -8.87
N LEU A 296 4.61 -0.11 -7.72
CA LEU A 296 3.77 0.90 -7.05
C LEU A 296 4.55 2.19 -6.79
N LEU A 297 5.68 2.10 -6.08
CA LEU A 297 6.53 3.23 -5.70
C LEU A 297 7.17 3.93 -6.93
N SER A 298 7.22 3.27 -8.08
CA SER A 298 7.71 3.85 -9.34
C SER A 298 6.63 4.39 -10.26
N HIS A 299 5.35 4.19 -9.90
CA HIS A 299 4.23 4.61 -10.71
C HIS A 299 3.98 6.11 -10.56
N GLN A 300 3.63 6.76 -11.67
CA GLN A 300 3.37 8.20 -11.76
C GLN A 300 2.45 8.73 -10.65
N ASP A 301 1.24 8.16 -10.51
CA ASP A 301 0.30 8.60 -9.48
C ASP A 301 0.85 8.48 -8.05
N SER A 302 1.61 7.42 -7.75
CA SER A 302 2.16 7.22 -6.40
C SER A 302 3.27 8.23 -6.11
N ILE A 303 4.08 8.54 -7.13
CA ILE A 303 5.13 9.55 -7.08
C ILE A 303 4.53 10.96 -6.89
N ALA A 304 3.45 11.29 -7.59
CA ALA A 304 2.75 12.56 -7.47
C ALA A 304 2.18 12.74 -6.04
N LEU A 305 1.51 11.72 -5.52
CA LEU A 305 0.81 11.78 -4.23
C LEU A 305 1.75 11.76 -3.02
N VAL A 306 2.86 11.02 -3.09
CA VAL A 306 3.80 10.92 -1.96
C VAL A 306 4.54 12.22 -1.68
N ARG A 307 4.64 13.13 -2.66
CA ARG A 307 5.39 14.39 -2.57
C ARG A 307 5.07 15.19 -1.29
N ARG A 308 3.80 15.22 -0.90
CA ARG A 308 3.31 15.93 0.31
C ARG A 308 3.84 15.36 1.63
N PHE A 309 4.38 14.14 1.61
CA PHE A 309 4.88 13.42 2.78
C PHE A 309 6.42 13.29 2.80
N LEU A 310 7.11 13.76 1.76
CA LEU A 310 8.58 13.68 1.62
C LEU A 310 9.30 14.99 1.95
N THR A 311 8.56 16.05 2.27
CA THR A 311 9.08 17.38 2.61
C THR A 311 9.76 17.38 3.97
#